data_AF-X1VUR4-F1
#
_entry.id   AF-X1VUR4-F1
#
_cell.length_a   1.000
_cell.length_b   1.000
_cell.length_c   1.000
_cell.angle_alpha   90.00
_cell.angle_beta   90.00
_cell.angle_gamma   90.00
#
_symmetry.space_group_name_H-M   'P 1'
#
loop_
_entity.id
_entity.type
_entity.pdbx_description
1 polymer ?
#
loop_
_entity_poly.entity_id
_entity_poly.type
_entity_poly.pdbx_seq_one_letter_code
_entity_poly.pdbx_strand_id
1 'polypeptide(L)'
;MILPTASINYFRMLSSKVTQGMASSYSETPYFLEQDPVIDHYEALREVWFGPGAIKHVCLKYHLSRSSYYELEERFMRHGLAGLFAPPSNGAAQRP
;
A
#
# COMPACT_ATOMS: atom_id res chain seq x y z
N MET A 1 -15.93 21.03 2.37
CA MET A 1 -14.56 21.24 1.84
C MET A 1 -14.69 21.96 0.50
N ILE A 2 -14.15 23.16 0.35
CA ILE A 2 -14.14 23.89 -0.93
C ILE A 2 -12.80 23.60 -1.60
N LEU A 3 -12.83 22.93 -2.75
CA LEU A 3 -11.62 22.59 -3.51
C LEU A 3 -11.24 23.74 -4.45
N PRO A 4 -9.95 24.13 -4.53
CA PRO A 4 -9.48 25.04 -5.56
C PRO A 4 -9.75 24.50 -6.97
N THR A 5 -9.95 25.40 -7.94
CA THR A 5 -10.18 25.03 -9.35
C THR A 5 -9.06 24.15 -9.91
N ALA A 6 -7.81 24.37 -9.48
CA ALA A 6 -6.67 23.54 -9.82
C ALA A 6 -6.85 22.08 -9.38
N SER A 7 -7.34 21.85 -8.16
CA SER A 7 -7.61 20.51 -7.63
C SER A 7 -8.75 19.83 -8.40
N ILE A 8 -9.82 20.58 -8.72
CA ILE A 8 -10.94 20.06 -9.53
C ILE A 8 -10.45 19.62 -10.92
N ASN A 9 -9.62 20.43 -11.58
CA ASN A 9 -9.04 20.09 -12.88
C ASN A 9 -8.10 18.89 -12.79
N TYR A 10 -7.30 18.79 -11.73
CA TYR A 10 -6.48 17.62 -11.47
C TYR A 10 -7.32 16.34 -11.33
N PHE A 11 -8.38 16.37 -10.51
CA PHE A 11 -9.27 15.21 -10.33
C PHE A 11 -9.97 14.79 -11.62
N ARG A 12 -10.34 15.74 -12.48
CA ARG A 12 -10.90 15.44 -13.81
C ARG A 12 -9.91 14.71 -14.73
N MET A 13 -8.61 14.99 -14.58
CA MET A 13 -7.55 14.33 -15.36
C MET A 13 -7.05 13.02 -14.73
N LEU A 14 -7.60 12.61 -13.58
CA LEU A 14 -7.06 11.50 -12.82
C LEU A 14 -7.15 10.17 -13.60
N SER A 15 -8.28 9.91 -14.26
CA SER A 15 -8.48 8.71 -15.07
C SER A 15 -7.47 8.61 -16.22
N SER A 16 -7.28 9.69 -17.00
CA SER A 16 -6.35 9.69 -18.12
C SER A 16 -4.89 9.53 -17.66
N LYS A 17 -4.53 10.15 -16.54
CA LYS A 17 -3.20 9.99 -15.91
C LYS A 17 -2.96 8.55 -15.44
N VAL A 18 -3.97 7.92 -14.84
CA VAL A 18 -3.91 6.53 -14.40
C VAL A 18 -3.74 5.59 -15.60
N THR A 19 -4.52 5.76 -16.68
CA THR A 19 -4.37 4.97 -17.91
C THR A 19 -3.00 5.15 -18.55
N GLN A 20 -2.47 6.38 -18.58
CA GLN A 20 -1.13 6.65 -19.09
C GLN A 20 -0.04 5.96 -18.25
N GLY A 21 -0.17 6.01 -16.91
CA GLY A 21 0.72 5.31 -15.99
C GLY A 21 0.70 3.79 -16.21
N MET A 22 -0.49 3.20 -16.28
CA MET A 22 -0.70 1.77 -16.56
C MET A 22 -0.04 1.33 -17.88
N ALA A 23 -0.22 2.11 -18.95
CA ALA A 23 0.41 1.82 -20.24
C ALA A 23 1.94 1.89 -20.15
N SER A 24 2.49 2.83 -19.38
CA SER A 24 3.94 2.97 -19.20
C SER A 24 4.58 1.87 -18.36
N SER A 25 3.83 1.30 -17.40
CA SER A 25 4.30 0.24 -16.49
C SER A 25 3.90 -1.18 -16.91
N TYR A 26 3.23 -1.34 -18.06
CA TYR A 26 2.66 -2.61 -18.52
C TYR A 26 1.76 -3.29 -17.46
N SER A 27 1.06 -2.48 -16.67
CA SER A 27 0.18 -2.96 -15.60
C SER A 27 -1.28 -2.82 -16.01
N GLU A 28 -2.04 -3.91 -15.92
CA GLU A 28 -3.49 -3.91 -16.15
C GLU A 28 -4.27 -3.36 -14.95
N THR A 29 -3.61 -3.17 -13.80
CA THR A 29 -4.21 -2.64 -12.59
C THR A 29 -3.74 -1.21 -12.34
N PRO A 30 -4.67 -0.24 -12.21
CA PRO A 30 -4.31 1.08 -11.68
C PRO A 30 -3.78 0.86 -10.25
N TYR A 31 -2.96 1.75 -9.72
CA TYR A 31 -2.22 1.60 -8.44
C TYR A 31 -0.91 0.79 -8.56
N PHE A 32 0.06 1.31 -9.30
CA PHE A 32 1.46 0.94 -9.11
C PHE A 32 2.19 2.13 -8.48
N LEU A 33 1.98 2.32 -7.16
CA LEU A 33 2.94 3.09 -6.37
C LEU A 33 4.05 2.10 -6.03
N GLU A 34 5.17 2.19 -6.75
CA GLU A 34 6.34 1.39 -6.41
C GLU A 34 6.78 1.74 -4.99
N GLN A 35 6.96 0.71 -4.16
CA GLN A 35 7.52 0.82 -2.81
C GLN A 35 6.66 1.64 -1.83
N ASP A 36 5.34 1.65 -1.98
CA ASP A 36 4.46 2.24 -0.96
C ASP A 36 4.23 1.23 0.18
N PRO A 37 4.73 1.50 1.40
CA PRO A 37 4.63 0.54 2.50
C PRO A 37 3.19 0.25 2.90
N VAL A 38 2.27 1.20 2.74
CA VAL A 38 0.85 1.01 3.10
C VAL A 38 0.18 0.07 2.10
N ILE A 39 0.50 0.22 0.81
CA ILE A 39 0.02 -0.69 -0.23
C ILE A 39 0.61 -2.09 -0.04
N ASP A 40 1.92 -2.20 0.23
CA ASP A 40 2.56 -3.50 0.49
C ASP A 40 1.95 -4.22 1.71
N HIS A 41 1.70 -3.47 2.78
CA HIS A 41 1.00 -3.97 3.96
C HIS A 41 -0.43 -4.44 3.63
N TYR A 42 -1.17 -3.67 2.83
CA TYR A 42 -2.52 -4.03 2.42
C TYR A 42 -2.54 -5.30 1.56
N GLU A 43 -1.66 -5.37 0.56
CA GLU A 43 -1.54 -6.52 -0.34
C GLU A 43 -1.07 -7.78 0.40
N ALA A 44 -0.19 -7.65 1.39
CA ALA A 44 0.20 -8.76 2.25
C ALA A 44 -1.01 -9.34 3.03
N LEU A 45 -1.84 -8.49 3.65
CA LEU A 45 -3.06 -8.95 4.33
C LEU A 45 -4.05 -9.57 3.35
N ARG A 46 -4.29 -8.89 2.22
CA ARG A 46 -5.21 -9.37 1.17
C ARG A 46 -4.80 -10.75 0.66
N GLU A 47 -3.52 -10.96 0.41
CA GLU A 47 -3.00 -12.23 -0.11
C GLU A 47 -3.10 -13.38 0.89
N VAL A 48 -2.92 -13.12 2.20
CA VAL A 48 -3.15 -14.14 3.24
C VAL A 48 -4.64 -14.44 3.41
N TRP A 49 -5.49 -13.42 3.45
CA TRP A 49 -6.91 -13.59 3.76
C TRP A 49 -7.71 -14.26 2.63
N PHE A 50 -7.36 -13.94 1.38
CA PHE A 50 -8.08 -14.41 0.21
C PHE A 50 -7.32 -15.44 -0.63
N GLY A 51 -6.03 -15.64 -0.36
CA GLY A 51 -5.19 -16.58 -1.10
C GLY A 51 -5.00 -17.92 -0.37
N PRO A 52 -4.71 -19.01 -1.10
CA PRO A 52 -4.33 -20.31 -0.50
C PRO A 52 -2.88 -20.32 0.00
N GLY A 53 -2.17 -19.18 -0.02
CA GLY A 53 -0.76 -19.07 0.27
C GLY A 53 -0.44 -19.15 1.76
N ALA A 54 0.62 -19.88 2.12
CA ALA A 54 1.11 -19.86 3.49
C ALA A 54 1.66 -18.47 3.85
N ILE A 55 1.30 -17.97 5.05
CA ILE A 55 1.75 -16.68 5.61
C ILE A 55 3.27 -16.49 5.45
N LYS A 56 4.06 -17.57 5.60
CA LYS A 56 5.52 -17.55 5.42
C LYS A 56 5.94 -17.02 4.04
N HIS A 57 5.28 -17.46 2.98
CA HIS A 57 5.62 -17.05 1.61
C HIS A 57 5.22 -15.60 1.37
N VAL A 58 4.06 -15.18 1.90
CA VAL A 58 3.61 -13.80 1.81
C VAL A 58 4.56 -12.86 2.56
N CYS A 59 4.95 -13.20 3.79
CA CYS A 59 5.97 -12.47 4.55
C CYS A 59 7.29 -12.30 3.78
N LEU A 60 7.76 -13.36 3.12
CA LEU A 60 8.97 -13.30 2.30
C LEU A 60 8.82 -12.37 1.09
N LYS A 61 7.65 -12.41 0.42
CA LYS A 61 7.34 -11.60 -0.76
C LYS A 61 7.29 -10.10 -0.44
N TYR A 62 6.69 -9.73 0.69
CA TYR A 62 6.54 -8.32 1.11
C TYR A 62 7.60 -7.86 2.12
N HIS A 63 8.71 -8.61 2.27
CA HIS A 63 9.80 -8.27 3.20
C HIS A 63 9.37 -8.05 4.66
N LEU A 64 8.33 -8.76 5.12
CA LEU A 64 7.81 -8.68 6.47
C LEU A 64 8.33 -9.84 7.33
N SER A 65 8.56 -9.56 8.61
CA SER A 65 8.67 -10.63 9.61
C SER A 65 7.29 -11.20 9.93
N ARG A 66 7.20 -12.45 10.42
CA ARG A 66 5.92 -13.02 10.85
C ARG A 66 5.29 -12.25 12.01
N SER A 67 6.11 -11.79 12.96
CA SER A 67 5.63 -10.97 14.08
C SER A 67 5.06 -9.64 13.58
N SER A 68 5.75 -8.98 12.64
CA SER A 68 5.27 -7.74 12.03
C SER A 68 3.96 -7.95 11.28
N TYR A 69 3.79 -9.09 10.61
CA TYR A 69 2.52 -9.43 9.94
C TYR A 69 1.36 -9.49 10.93
N TYR A 70 1.49 -10.22 12.04
CA TYR A 70 0.40 -10.33 13.02
C TYR A 70 0.11 -9.01 13.74
N GLU A 71 1.13 -8.22 14.03
CA GLU A 71 0.95 -6.86 14.58
C GLU A 71 0.19 -5.97 13.59
N LEU A 72 0.56 -6.02 12.30
CA LEU A 72 -0.09 -5.28 11.23
C LEU A 72 -1.56 -5.70 11.08
N GLU A 73 -1.83 -7.00 11.09
CA GLU A 73 -3.18 -7.57 11.03
C GLU A 73 -4.03 -7.08 12.21
N GLU A 74 -3.51 -7.15 13.43
CA GLU A 74 -4.20 -6.66 14.62
C GLU A 74 -4.52 -5.16 14.53
N ARG A 75 -3.54 -4.36 14.09
CA ARG A 75 -3.73 -2.91 13.93
C ARG A 75 -4.75 -2.58 12.85
N PHE A 76 -4.75 -3.32 11.74
CA PHE A 76 -5.74 -3.18 10.69
C PHE A 76 -7.14 -3.53 11.19
N MET A 77 -7.29 -4.63 11.94
CA MET A 77 -8.57 -5.03 12.51
C MET A 77 -9.12 -4.00 13.51
N ARG A 78 -8.24 -3.30 14.25
CA ARG A 78 -8.65 -2.26 15.22
C ARG A 78 -8.91 -0.89 14.59
N HIS A 79 -8.14 -0.50 13.57
CA HIS A 79 -8.09 0.87 13.06
C HIS A 79 -8.38 1.01 11.56
N GLY A 80 -8.69 -0.09 10.87
CA GLY A 80 -8.87 -0.13 9.42
C GLY A 80 -7.60 0.30 8.68
N LEU A 81 -7.77 1.03 7.58
CA LEU A 81 -6.67 1.54 6.75
C LEU A 81 -5.63 2.35 7.55
N ALA A 82 -6.07 3.09 8.58
CA ALA A 82 -5.16 3.87 9.43
C ALA A 82 -4.17 2.97 10.21
N GLY A 83 -4.51 1.70 10.43
CA GLY A 83 -3.64 0.73 11.07
C GLY A 83 -2.45 0.28 10.22
N LEU A 84 -2.50 0.47 8.90
CA LEU A 84 -1.44 0.06 7.97
C LEU A 84 -0.28 1.05 7.87
N PHE A 85 -0.47 2.28 8.36
CA PHE A 85 0.61 3.26 8.40
C PHE A 85 1.66 2.81 9.41
N ALA A 86 2.92 2.82 9.00
CA ALA A 86 4.02 2.54 9.92
C ALA A 86 3.93 3.52 11.12
N PRO A 87 4.10 3.04 12.36
CA PRO A 87 4.29 3.96 13.46
C PRO A 87 5.60 4.71 13.17
N PRO A 88 5.71 6.00 13.55
CA PRO A 88 6.97 6.71 13.39
C PRO A 88 8.08 5.89 14.05
N SER A 89 9.03 5.41 13.25
CA SER A 89 10.16 4.68 13.80
C SER A 89 10.93 5.68 14.66
N ASN A 90 10.95 5.44 15.98
CA ASN A 90 11.88 6.15 16.84
C ASN A 90 13.29 5.63 16.50
N GLY A 91 13.89 6.23 15.48
CA GLY A 91 15.29 6.07 15.10
C GLY A 91 15.65 4.72 14.48
N ALA A 92 15.56 4.60 13.16
CA ALA A 92 16.52 3.78 12.41
C ALA A 92 16.59 4.23 10.94
N ALA A 93 17.78 4.70 10.57
CA ALA A 93 18.32 4.80 9.22
C ALA A 93 17.82 5.95 8.31
N GLN A 94 18.34 7.14 8.57
CA GLN A 94 19.14 7.77 7.50
C GLN A 94 20.25 6.79 7.10
N ARG A 95 20.39 6.49 5.79
CA ARG A 95 21.66 6.42 5.04
C ARG A 95 21.48 5.69 3.69
N PRO A 96 22.36 5.96 2.71
CA PRO A 96 23.18 7.14 2.45
C PRO A 96 22.58 8.06 1.38
#